data_AF-A0A2V1BB46-F1
#
_entry.id   AF-A0A2V1BB46-F1
#
_cell.length_a   1.000
_cell.length_b   1.000
_cell.length_c   1.000
_cell.angle_alpha   90.00
_cell.angle_beta   90.00
_cell.angle_gamma   90.00
#
_symmetry.space_group_name_H-M   'P 1'
#
loop_
_entity.id
_entity.type
_entity.pdbx_description
1 polymer ?
#
loop_
_entity_poly.entity_id
_entity_poly.type
_entity_poly.pdbx_seq_one_letter_code
_entity_poly.pdbx_strand_id
1 'polypeptide(L)'
;YIVKCIRKLQKEDYVTMSPKKSWIQDFSEYVSEYFKRTVFTDECRSWYKVGKGDTERVVGLWPGSSQDCIEVLRAPRWEDIDFESREENNLR
;
A
#
# COMPACT_ATOMS: atom_id res chain seq x y z
N TYR A 1 1.01 7.19 -10.16
CA TYR A 1 -0.03 6.78 -9.20
C TYR A 1 -0.83 7.97 -8.66
N ILE A 2 -0.29 8.80 -7.75
CA ILE A 2 -1.04 9.84 -7.01
C ILE A 2 -1.84 10.81 -7.89
N VAL A 3 -1.28 11.28 -9.01
CA VAL A 3 -2.02 12.17 -9.94
C VAL A 3 -3.28 11.49 -10.52
N LYS A 4 -3.26 10.17 -10.77
CA LYS A 4 -4.46 9.43 -11.22
C LYS A 4 -5.52 9.40 -10.13
N CYS A 5 -5.11 9.22 -8.87
CA CYS A 5 -6.00 9.25 -7.72
C CYS A 5 -6.67 10.63 -7.56
N ILE A 6 -5.88 11.71 -7.62
CA ILE A 6 -6.40 13.08 -7.53
C ILE A 6 -7.40 13.37 -8.66
N ARG A 7 -7.07 12.96 -9.89
CA ARG A 7 -7.98 13.12 -11.05
C ARG A 7 -9.30 12.36 -10.86
N LYS A 8 -9.26 11.15 -10.30
CA LYS A 8 -10.47 10.37 -9.99
C LYS A 8 -11.32 11.08 -8.93
N LEU A 9 -10.70 11.51 -7.82
CA LEU A 9 -11.36 12.28 -6.76
C LEU A 9 -12.09 13.51 -7.33
N GLN A 10 -11.41 14.30 -8.17
CA GLN A 10 -11.99 15.52 -8.75
C GLN A 10 -13.07 15.24 -9.80
N LYS A 11 -12.86 14.26 -10.68
CA LYS A 11 -13.78 13.96 -11.79
C LYS A 11 -15.05 13.28 -11.31
N GLU A 12 -14.92 12.42 -10.30
CA GLU A 12 -16.02 11.64 -9.76
C GLU A 12 -16.51 12.20 -8.41
N ASP A 13 -16.12 13.43 -8.03
CA ASP A 13 -16.65 14.18 -6.88
C ASP A 13 -16.56 13.42 -5.52
N TYR A 14 -15.47 12.70 -5.31
CA TYR A 14 -15.17 12.09 -4.03
C TYR A 14 -14.45 13.07 -3.11
N VAL A 15 -14.79 13.01 -1.82
CA VAL A 15 -14.16 13.82 -0.76
C VAL A 15 -13.00 13.05 -0.12
N THR A 16 -13.14 11.73 0.01
CA THR A 16 -12.10 10.87 0.59
C THR A 16 -11.79 9.69 -0.32
N MET A 17 -10.55 9.22 -0.21
CA MET A 17 -10.05 8.03 -0.88
C MET A 17 -9.10 7.33 0.09
N SER A 18 -9.54 6.21 0.65
CA SER A 18 -8.80 5.48 1.69
C SER A 18 -8.64 4.02 1.30
N PRO A 19 -7.46 3.41 1.46
CA PRO A 19 -7.31 1.99 1.24
C PRO A 19 -8.16 1.20 2.24
N LYS A 20 -8.82 0.14 1.78
CA LYS A 20 -9.60 -0.76 2.64
C LYS A 20 -8.71 -1.38 3.71
N LYS A 21 -9.20 -1.42 4.94
CA LYS A 21 -8.47 -1.99 6.08
C LYS A 21 -8.04 -3.46 5.85
N SER A 22 -8.90 -4.26 5.23
CA SER A 22 -8.58 -5.66 4.88
C SER A 22 -7.39 -5.74 3.94
N TRP A 23 -7.37 -4.94 2.89
CA TRP A 23 -6.25 -4.91 1.93
C TRP A 23 -4.95 -4.46 2.55
N ILE A 24 -4.98 -3.49 3.47
CA ILE A 24 -3.78 -3.08 4.22
C ILE A 24 -3.25 -4.24 5.06
N GLN A 25 -4.13 -5.00 5.72
CA GLN A 25 -3.75 -6.14 6.54
C GLN A 25 -3.14 -7.26 5.68
N ASP A 26 -3.80 -7.64 4.60
CA ASP A 26 -3.33 -8.70 3.69
C ASP A 26 -1.97 -8.34 3.08
N PHE A 27 -1.79 -7.09 2.63
CA PHE A 27 -0.51 -6.62 2.09
C PHE A 27 0.58 -6.60 3.17
N SER A 28 0.25 -6.17 4.39
CA SER A 28 1.14 -6.17 5.54
C SER A 28 1.63 -7.60 5.89
N GLU A 29 0.74 -8.59 5.84
CA GLU A 29 1.09 -10.00 6.03
C GLU A 29 1.98 -10.52 4.91
N TYR A 30 1.63 -10.22 3.65
CA TYR A 30 2.43 -10.56 2.48
C TYR A 30 3.86 -10.01 2.57
N VAL A 31 4.02 -8.73 2.92
CA VAL A 31 5.33 -8.08 3.12
C VAL A 31 6.14 -8.84 4.18
N SER A 32 5.51 -9.17 5.31
CA SER A 32 6.17 -9.85 6.41
C SER A 32 6.63 -11.26 6.00
N GLU A 33 5.82 -11.98 5.24
CA GLU A 33 6.16 -13.32 4.74
C GLU A 33 7.25 -13.28 3.67
N TYR A 34 7.16 -12.34 2.73
CA TYR A 34 8.13 -12.18 1.64
C TYR A 34 9.55 -12.00 2.16
N PHE A 35 9.75 -11.11 3.14
CA PHE A 35 11.09 -10.75 3.59
C PHE A 35 11.77 -11.83 4.45
N LYS A 36 11.04 -12.79 5.03
CA LYS A 36 11.60 -13.91 5.83
C LYS A 36 12.68 -14.71 5.10
N ARG A 37 12.65 -14.71 3.76
CA ARG A 37 13.55 -15.48 2.90
C ARG A 37 14.58 -14.60 2.19
N THR A 38 14.86 -13.41 2.70
CA THR A 38 15.74 -12.43 2.07
C THR A 38 16.84 -11.99 3.03
N VAL A 39 17.91 -11.39 2.49
CA VAL A 39 19.02 -10.84 3.29
C VAL A 39 18.56 -9.68 4.20
N PHE A 40 17.37 -9.12 3.95
CA PHE A 40 16.84 -7.99 4.71
C PHE A 40 16.36 -8.38 6.10
N THR A 41 16.37 -9.67 6.47
CA THR A 41 16.10 -10.15 7.84
C THR A 41 17.34 -10.64 8.58
N ASP A 42 18.53 -10.56 7.98
CA ASP A 42 19.79 -10.95 8.65
C ASP A 42 20.08 -10.06 9.87
N GLU A 43 21.02 -10.49 10.72
CA GLU A 43 21.46 -9.79 11.94
C GLU A 43 22.22 -8.48 11.65
N CYS A 44 21.53 -7.50 11.06
CA CYS A 44 22.05 -6.17 10.75
C CYS A 44 21.01 -5.10 11.10
N ARG A 45 21.49 -4.01 11.69
CA ARG A 45 20.66 -2.82 11.94
C ARG A 45 20.56 -1.99 10.66
N SER A 46 19.33 -1.69 10.26
CA SER A 46 19.04 -0.88 9.08
C SER A 46 17.81 0.00 9.31
N TRP A 47 17.79 1.16 8.64
CA TRP A 47 16.61 2.03 8.56
C TRP A 47 15.42 1.38 7.84
N TYR A 48 15.63 0.27 7.12
CA TYR A 48 14.54 -0.50 6.54
C TYR A 48 13.70 -1.26 7.56
N LYS A 49 14.25 -1.44 8.76
CA LYS A 49 13.64 -2.24 9.82
C LYS A 49 13.14 -1.36 10.94
N VAL A 50 11.99 -1.73 11.51
CA VAL A 50 11.44 -1.10 12.71
C VAL A 50 11.18 -2.21 13.74
N GLY A 51 11.41 -1.90 15.02
CA GLY A 51 11.31 -2.86 16.13
C GLY A 51 12.66 -3.15 16.78
N LYS A 52 12.67 -4.09 17.73
CA LYS A 52 13.89 -4.57 18.42
C LYS A 52 13.80 -6.08 18.66
N GLY A 53 14.91 -6.79 18.47
CA GLY A 53 14.96 -8.25 18.69
C GLY A 53 13.96 -8.98 17.81
N ASP A 54 13.16 -9.88 18.40
CA ASP A 54 12.19 -10.72 17.69
C ASP A 54 11.00 -9.96 17.08
N THR A 55 10.87 -8.65 17.35
CA THR A 55 9.83 -7.78 16.77
C THR A 55 10.31 -7.01 15.54
N GLU A 56 11.52 -7.29 15.07
CA GLU A 56 12.12 -6.58 13.96
C GLU A 56 11.42 -6.90 12.63
N ARG A 57 10.86 -5.87 11.99
CA ARG A 57 10.07 -5.99 10.76
C ARG A 57 10.60 -5.06 9.67
N VAL A 58 10.74 -5.58 8.46
CA VAL A 58 11.05 -4.77 7.27
C VAL A 58 9.82 -3.96 6.87
N VAL A 59 9.94 -2.64 6.87
CA VAL A 59 8.85 -1.69 6.53
C VAL A 59 9.25 -0.69 5.45
N GLY A 60 10.56 -0.49 5.21
CA GLY A 60 11.07 0.52 4.29
C GLY A 60 11.17 0.08 2.83
N LEU A 61 10.84 -1.18 2.51
CA LEU A 61 11.08 -1.78 1.20
C LEU A 61 9.81 -2.39 0.61
N TRP A 62 9.71 -2.32 -0.71
CA TRP A 62 8.69 -3.04 -1.47
C TRP A 62 9.01 -4.55 -1.51
N PRO A 63 8.03 -5.45 -1.29
CA PRO A 63 8.24 -6.89 -1.45
C PRO A 63 8.32 -7.25 -2.94
N GLY A 64 9.54 -7.28 -3.48
CA GLY A 64 9.80 -7.55 -4.90
C GLY A 64 10.89 -6.66 -5.46
N SER A 65 10.97 -6.58 -6.79
CA SER A 65 11.85 -5.63 -7.47
C SER A 65 11.21 -4.24 -7.55
N SER A 66 12.02 -3.21 -7.80
CA SER A 66 11.49 -1.87 -8.09
C SER A 66 10.62 -1.84 -9.34
N GLN A 67 10.87 -2.73 -10.31
CA GLN A 67 10.04 -2.84 -11.52
C GLN A 67 8.64 -3.35 -11.17
N ASP A 68 8.53 -4.35 -10.31
CA ASP A 68 7.24 -4.87 -9.84
C ASP A 68 6.43 -3.76 -9.14
N CYS A 69 7.09 -2.95 -8.31
CA CYS A 69 6.49 -1.78 -7.67
C CYS A 69 5.96 -0.78 -8.71
N ILE A 70 6.76 -0.45 -9.73
CA ILE A 70 6.37 0.49 -10.78
C ILE A 70 5.18 -0.06 -11.58
N GLU A 71 5.17 -1.36 -11.90
CA GLU A 71 4.06 -2.00 -12.62
C GLU A 71 2.77 -1.98 -11.79
N VAL A 72 2.82 -2.32 -10.50
CA VAL A 72 1.65 -2.24 -9.60
C VAL A 72 1.14 -0.81 -9.48
N LEU A 73 2.04 0.18 -9.33
CA LEU A 73 1.68 1.59 -9.23
C LEU A 73 1.25 2.22 -10.55
N ARG A 74 1.45 1.53 -11.69
CA ARG A 74 1.09 2.02 -13.03
C ARG A 74 -0.43 2.17 -13.16
N ALA A 75 -1.20 1.23 -12.63
CA ALA A 75 -2.66 1.22 -12.70
C ALA A 75 -3.25 1.01 -11.29
N PRO A 76 -3.71 2.10 -10.62
CA PRO A 76 -4.39 1.96 -9.34
C PRO A 76 -5.60 1.04 -9.45
N ARG A 77 -5.68 0.06 -8.54
CA ARG A 77 -6.81 -0.85 -8.43
C ARG A 77 -7.87 -0.22 -7.54
N TRP A 78 -8.92 0.30 -8.15
CA TRP A 78 -9.93 1.11 -7.44
C TRP A 78 -10.82 0.26 -6.53
N GLU A 79 -10.90 -1.04 -6.77
CA GLU A 79 -11.64 -2.03 -5.99
C GLU A 79 -11.08 -2.18 -4.57
N ASP A 80 -9.84 -1.77 -4.34
CA ASP A 80 -9.14 -1.91 -3.07
C ASP A 80 -9.29 -0.66 -2.17
N ILE A 81 -10.08 0.31 -2.63
CA ILE A 81 -10.23 1.62 -2.05
C ILE A 81 -11.68 1.84 -1.61
N ASP A 82 -11.85 2.41 -0.42
CA ASP A 82 -13.10 2.99 0.06
C ASP A 82 -13.15 4.47 -0.36
N PHE A 83 -14.21 4.83 -1.07
CA PHE A 83 -14.46 6.20 -1.53
C PHE A 83 -15.70 6.75 -0.82
N GLU A 84 -15.61 7.99 -0.34
CA GLU A 84 -16.75 8.70 0.24
C GLU A 84 -17.03 9.98 -0.54
N SER A 85 -18.30 10.23 -0.85
CA SER A 85 -18.79 11.45 -1.49
C SER A 85 -19.30 12.46 -0.45
N ARG A 86 -19.40 13.73 -0.85
CA ARG A 86 -19.94 14.79 0.03
C ARG A 86 -21.42 14.61 0.33
N GLU A 87 -22.17 14.14 -0.66
CA GLU A 87 -23.60 13.83 -0.61
C GLU A 87 -23.83 12.48 -1.29
N GLU A 88 -24.93 11.81 -0.97
CA GLU A 88 -25.33 10.55 -1.62
C GLU A 88 -25.76 10.85 -3.06
N ASN A 89 -24.78 10.99 -3.95
CA ASN A 89 -25.00 11.31 -5.35
C ASN A 89 -25.40 10.03 -6.10
N ASN A 90 -26.70 9.73 -6.09
CA ASN A 90 -27.31 8.55 -6.71
C ASN A 90 -27.26 8.54 -8.25
N LEU A 91 -26.71 9.57 -8.89
CA LEU A 91 -26.54 9.67 -10.34
C LEU A 91 -25.15 9.20 -10.83
N ARG A 92 -24.34 8.65 -9.92
CA ARG A 92 -23.05 8.01 -10.24
C ARG A 92 -23.22 6.55 -10.62
#